data_AF-A0A7Y4WXS1-F1
#
_entry.id   AF-A0A7Y4WXS1-F1
#
_cell.length_a   1.000
_cell.length_b   1.000
_cell.length_c   1.000
_cell.angle_alpha   90.00
_cell.angle_beta   90.00
_cell.angle_gamma   90.00
#
_symmetry.space_group_name_H-M   'P 1'
#
loop_
_entity.id
_entity.type
_entity.pdbx_description
1 polymer ?
#
loop_
_entity_poly.entity_id
_entity_poly.type
_entity_poly.pdbx_seq_one_letter_code
_entity_poly.pdbx_strand_id
1 'polypeptide(L)'
;MTQATLANKKNLIVLIAAFAAVYVFWGSTYLAVKYSIQTLPPFLMAGARFLIAGSILFAWARFSKDYERPKKEHWKTAFVVGTFLLLGGNGGVVLAQHYISSSLSALLVATEPLWIVLLSWLWLRTGRPNWKVALGLLVGFIGVWMLIGGQPASANSAGGYGQLIGTLAVIGGALSWATGSIYGLKSPTPKSSIMTAGMQMIAGSVSLLLVGVIRGEWSRFDPAAVSSNSVYALLYLIVFGSLIGFTAYSWLLKNAQPSMVATYAYVNPVIAVFLGWSIAGESLSAQMLIGAFIIVVSVALITANKKAKPDDDDEIHIHRSNTPAGCGKPATASI
;
A
#
# COMPACT_ATOMS: atom_id res chain seq x y z
N MET A 1 -2.18 -24.65 -29.22
CA MET A 1 -2.03 -24.11 -27.85
C MET A 1 -3.42 -23.97 -27.26
N THR A 2 -3.76 -24.65 -26.17
CA THR A 2 -5.15 -24.68 -25.65
C THR A 2 -5.52 -23.34 -25.00
N GLN A 3 -6.81 -22.96 -25.01
CA GLN A 3 -7.28 -21.70 -24.41
C GLN A 3 -6.91 -21.58 -22.92
N ALA A 4 -6.84 -22.70 -22.19
CA ALA A 4 -6.41 -22.75 -20.80
C ALA A 4 -4.93 -22.31 -20.62
N THR A 5 -4.03 -22.74 -21.52
CA THR A 5 -2.62 -22.32 -21.48
C THR A 5 -2.45 -20.83 -21.77
N LEU A 6 -3.26 -20.28 -22.70
CA LEU A 6 -3.25 -18.86 -23.04
C LEU A 6 -3.81 -18.00 -21.89
N ALA A 7 -4.89 -18.44 -21.24
CA ALA A 7 -5.45 -17.77 -20.07
C ALA A 7 -4.46 -17.75 -18.89
N ASN A 8 -3.75 -18.86 -18.65
CA ASN A 8 -2.78 -18.96 -17.56
C ASN A 8 -1.55 -18.06 -17.80
N LYS A 9 -1.04 -18.00 -19.04
CA LYS A 9 0.03 -17.05 -19.41
C LYS A 9 -0.41 -15.59 -19.28
N LYS A 10 -1.63 -15.25 -19.69
CA LYS A 10 -2.17 -13.89 -19.56
C LYS A 10 -2.26 -13.45 -18.10
N ASN A 11 -2.69 -14.34 -17.21
CA ASN A 11 -2.76 -14.07 -15.77
C ASN A 11 -1.36 -13.85 -15.17
N LEU A 12 -0.36 -14.62 -15.59
CA LEU A 12 1.03 -14.42 -15.15
C LEU A 12 1.60 -13.07 -15.61
N ILE A 13 1.34 -12.66 -16.86
CA ILE A 13 1.81 -11.37 -17.39
C ILE A 13 1.20 -10.21 -16.60
N VAL A 14 -0.11 -10.25 -16.32
CA VAL A 14 -0.79 -9.22 -15.53
C VAL A 14 -0.22 -9.17 -14.11
N LEU A 15 0.02 -10.33 -13.50
CA LEU A 15 0.62 -10.42 -12.17
C LEU A 15 2.01 -9.76 -12.13
N ILE A 16 2.89 -10.11 -13.07
CA ILE A 16 4.25 -9.54 -13.18
C ILE A 16 4.18 -8.04 -13.42
N ALA A 17 3.33 -7.60 -14.34
CA ALA A 17 3.17 -6.17 -14.66
C ALA A 17 2.65 -5.38 -13.45
N ALA A 18 1.72 -5.93 -12.69
CA ALA A 18 1.20 -5.29 -11.48
C ALA A 18 2.28 -5.16 -10.40
N PHE A 19 3.08 -6.22 -10.16
CA PHE A 19 4.20 -6.15 -9.22
C PHE A 19 5.26 -5.13 -9.68
N ALA A 20 5.66 -5.18 -10.95
CA ALA A 20 6.62 -4.24 -11.51
C ALA A 20 6.14 -2.79 -11.38
N ALA A 21 4.87 -2.52 -11.68
CA ALA A 21 4.26 -1.21 -11.52
C ALA A 21 4.31 -0.71 -10.07
N VAL A 22 3.92 -1.55 -9.11
CA VAL A 22 3.97 -1.16 -7.68
C VAL A 22 5.41 -0.92 -7.25
N TYR A 23 6.35 -1.79 -7.60
CA TYR A 23 7.75 -1.65 -7.17
C TYR A 23 8.39 -0.39 -7.73
N VAL A 24 8.30 -0.21 -9.05
CA VAL A 24 9.00 0.88 -9.74
C VAL A 24 8.33 2.21 -9.45
N PHE A 25 7.02 2.30 -9.65
CA PHE A 25 6.34 3.58 -9.54
C PHE A 25 6.23 4.03 -8.08
N TRP A 26 5.92 3.15 -7.12
CA TRP A 26 5.88 3.60 -5.72
C TRP A 26 7.27 3.90 -5.16
N GLY A 27 8.30 3.11 -5.48
CA GLY A 27 9.68 3.46 -5.13
C GLY A 27 10.10 4.83 -5.66
N SER A 28 9.71 5.17 -6.89
CA SER A 28 10.01 6.50 -7.45
C SER A 28 9.16 7.64 -6.89
N THR A 29 7.98 7.36 -6.32
CA THR A 29 7.08 8.43 -5.86
C THR A 29 7.65 9.25 -4.72
N TYR A 30 8.57 8.74 -3.91
CA TYR A 30 9.20 9.52 -2.84
C TYR A 30 9.98 10.71 -3.41
N LEU A 31 10.69 10.51 -4.53
CA LEU A 31 11.40 11.58 -5.22
C LEU A 31 10.41 12.58 -5.83
N ALA A 32 9.35 12.09 -6.47
CA ALA A 32 8.35 12.95 -7.08
C ALA A 32 7.56 13.76 -6.02
N VAL A 33 7.25 13.19 -4.85
CA VAL A 33 6.66 13.96 -3.74
C VAL A 33 7.59 15.08 -3.31
N LYS A 34 8.89 14.81 -3.12
CA LYS A 34 9.89 15.82 -2.77
C LYS A 34 9.91 17.00 -3.74
N TYR A 35 9.88 16.76 -5.05
CA TYR A 35 9.81 17.85 -6.04
C TYR A 35 8.44 18.54 -6.08
N SER A 36 7.34 17.80 -5.88
CA SER A 36 5.99 18.38 -5.89
C SER A 36 5.78 19.38 -4.75
N ILE A 37 6.26 19.07 -3.55
CA ILE A 37 6.05 19.90 -2.35
C ILE A 37 7.03 21.08 -2.22
N GLN A 38 7.88 21.31 -3.23
CA GLN A 38 8.77 22.49 -3.26
C GLN A 38 7.97 23.78 -3.36
N THR A 39 6.94 23.81 -4.22
CA THR A 39 6.09 25.00 -4.41
C THR A 39 4.59 24.71 -4.26
N LEU A 40 4.18 23.43 -4.17
CA LEU A 40 2.78 23.08 -3.91
C LEU A 40 2.57 22.77 -2.43
N PRO A 41 1.49 23.28 -1.81
CA PRO A 41 1.16 22.94 -0.44
C PRO A 41 0.90 21.43 -0.30
N PRO A 42 1.43 20.77 0.74
CA PRO A 42 1.55 19.31 0.77
C PRO A 42 0.22 18.56 0.74
N PHE A 43 -0.71 18.92 1.64
CA PHE A 43 -1.99 18.24 1.74
C PHE A 43 -2.94 18.64 0.59
N LEU A 44 -2.83 19.87 0.07
CA LEU A 44 -3.53 20.28 -1.15
C LEU A 44 -3.03 19.53 -2.38
N MET A 45 -1.71 19.38 -2.54
CA MET A 45 -1.10 18.61 -3.61
C MET A 45 -1.57 17.15 -3.56
N ALA A 46 -1.44 16.50 -2.40
CA ALA A 46 -1.86 15.11 -2.23
C ALA A 46 -3.37 14.94 -2.43
N GLY A 47 -4.17 15.86 -1.89
CA GLY A 47 -5.62 15.90 -2.08
C GLY A 47 -6.01 16.03 -3.55
N ALA A 48 -5.46 17.00 -4.27
CA ALA A 48 -5.70 17.20 -5.70
C ALA A 48 -5.26 15.99 -6.53
N ARG A 49 -4.06 15.44 -6.25
CA ARG A 49 -3.55 14.23 -6.89
C ARG A 49 -4.54 13.08 -6.83
N PHE A 50 -5.02 12.74 -5.63
CA PHE A 50 -5.92 11.60 -5.45
C PHE A 50 -7.34 11.92 -5.88
N LEU A 51 -7.80 13.18 -5.79
CA LEU A 51 -9.10 13.56 -6.32
C LEU A 51 -9.13 13.38 -7.84
N ILE A 52 -8.13 13.90 -8.56
CA ILE A 52 -8.03 13.78 -10.03
C ILE A 52 -7.95 12.30 -10.44
N ALA A 53 -6.99 11.56 -9.87
CA ALA A 53 -6.81 10.14 -10.21
C ALA A 53 -8.05 9.30 -9.84
N GLY A 54 -8.63 9.55 -8.66
CA GLY A 54 -9.80 8.87 -8.17
C GLY A 54 -11.03 9.11 -9.05
N SER A 55 -11.26 10.36 -9.46
CA SER A 55 -12.34 10.73 -10.38
C SER A 55 -12.17 10.07 -11.75
N ILE A 56 -10.95 10.02 -12.30
CA ILE A 56 -10.67 9.33 -13.57
C ILE A 56 -10.98 7.84 -13.45
N LEU A 57 -10.48 7.15 -12.41
CA LEU A 57 -10.73 5.72 -12.21
C LEU A 57 -12.21 5.43 -11.95
N PHE A 58 -12.88 6.28 -11.17
CA PHE A 58 -14.31 6.14 -10.88
C PHE A 58 -15.17 6.31 -12.14
N ALA A 59 -14.83 7.29 -12.99
CA ALA A 59 -15.49 7.48 -14.28
C ALA A 59 -15.22 6.31 -15.23
N TRP A 60 -13.96 5.89 -15.35
CA TRP A 60 -13.57 4.73 -16.16
C TRP A 60 -14.33 3.48 -15.73
N ALA A 61 -14.38 3.20 -14.42
CA ALA A 61 -14.96 1.97 -13.90
C ALA A 61 -16.44 1.79 -14.27
N ARG A 62 -17.18 2.86 -14.58
CA ARG A 62 -18.55 2.80 -15.10
C ARG A 62 -18.67 2.12 -16.46
N PHE A 63 -17.59 2.10 -17.24
CA PHE A 63 -17.50 1.45 -18.53
C PHE A 63 -16.83 0.07 -18.45
N SER A 64 -16.43 -0.38 -17.25
CA SER A 64 -15.81 -1.70 -17.07
C SER A 64 -16.86 -2.82 -17.05
N LYS A 65 -16.50 -4.01 -17.54
CA LYS A 65 -17.40 -5.17 -17.59
C LYS A 65 -17.89 -5.60 -16.20
N ASP A 66 -17.08 -5.36 -15.17
CA ASP A 66 -17.37 -5.72 -13.78
C ASP A 66 -17.98 -4.55 -13.00
N TYR A 67 -18.57 -3.57 -13.70
CA TYR A 67 -19.20 -2.42 -13.06
C TYR A 67 -20.35 -2.87 -12.14
N GLU A 68 -20.25 -2.44 -10.89
CA GLU A 68 -21.31 -2.52 -9.90
C GLU A 68 -21.61 -1.11 -9.41
N ARG A 69 -22.89 -0.72 -9.39
CA ARG A 69 -23.30 0.58 -8.87
C ARG A 69 -22.89 0.68 -7.39
N PRO A 70 -22.08 1.68 -7.00
CA PRO A 70 -21.62 1.82 -5.63
C PRO A 70 -22.78 1.93 -4.62
N LYS A 71 -22.73 1.10 -3.58
CA LYS A 71 -23.68 1.11 -2.45
C LYS A 71 -23.15 2.00 -1.32
N LYS A 72 -24.03 2.35 -0.37
CA LYS A 72 -23.66 3.15 0.81
C LYS A 72 -22.56 2.46 1.64
N GLU A 73 -22.60 1.13 1.77
CA GLU A 73 -21.57 0.35 2.45
C GLU A 73 -20.20 0.47 1.76
N HIS A 74 -20.15 0.45 0.43
CA HIS A 74 -18.91 0.63 -0.33
C HIS A 74 -18.27 1.99 -0.06
N TRP A 75 -19.08 3.05 0.03
CA TRP A 75 -18.58 4.39 0.35
C TRP A 75 -18.10 4.52 1.79
N LYS A 76 -18.78 3.89 2.76
CA LYS A 76 -18.30 3.83 4.14
C LYS A 76 -16.92 3.15 4.21
N THR A 77 -16.79 1.99 3.58
CA THR A 77 -15.51 1.26 3.51
C THR A 77 -14.45 2.09 2.79
N ALA A 78 -14.79 2.70 1.65
CA ALA A 78 -13.86 3.54 0.90
C ALA A 78 -13.38 4.76 1.70
N PHE A 79 -14.24 5.37 2.51
CA PHE A 79 -13.87 6.49 3.37
C PHE A 79 -12.90 6.08 4.48
N VAL A 80 -13.18 4.96 5.16
CA VAL A 80 -12.28 4.43 6.19
C VAL A 80 -10.94 4.05 5.57
N VAL A 81 -10.94 3.17 4.56
CA VAL A 81 -9.71 2.70 3.90
C VAL A 81 -8.95 3.86 3.26
N GLY A 82 -9.61 4.72 2.51
CA GLY A 82 -9.00 5.89 1.87
C GLY A 82 -8.39 6.86 2.87
N THR A 83 -9.02 7.07 4.03
CA THR A 83 -8.45 7.90 5.10
C THR A 83 -7.18 7.28 5.68
N PHE A 84 -7.20 5.99 6.01
CA PHE A 84 -6.02 5.31 6.56
C PHE A 84 -4.86 5.23 5.56
N LEU A 85 -5.13 4.83 4.31
CA LEU A 85 -4.09 4.70 3.28
C LEU A 85 -3.58 6.06 2.80
N LEU A 86 -4.47 6.99 2.47
CA LEU A 86 -4.09 8.22 1.76
C LEU A 86 -3.83 9.38 2.71
N LEU A 87 -4.70 9.67 3.68
CA LEU A 87 -4.41 10.70 4.67
C LEU A 87 -3.32 10.22 5.64
N GLY A 88 -3.51 9.06 6.25
CA GLY A 88 -2.56 8.52 7.23
C GLY A 88 -1.23 8.13 6.58
N GLY A 89 -1.26 7.17 5.66
CA GLY A 89 -0.08 6.66 4.99
C GLY A 89 0.60 7.71 4.08
N ASN A 90 -0.06 8.09 2.99
CA ASN A 90 0.56 9.03 2.03
C ASN A 90 0.72 10.44 2.62
N GLY A 91 -0.26 10.96 3.34
CA GLY A 91 -0.18 12.25 4.01
C GLY A 91 0.91 12.31 5.09
N GLY A 92 1.17 11.20 5.79
CA GLY A 92 2.30 11.08 6.71
C GLY A 92 3.66 11.22 5.99
N VAL A 93 3.83 10.60 4.84
CA VAL A 93 5.04 10.74 4.00
C VAL A 93 5.19 12.17 3.47
N VAL A 94 4.10 12.73 2.94
CA VAL A 94 4.06 14.09 2.40
C VAL A 94 4.43 15.13 3.47
N LEU A 95 3.90 14.98 4.70
CA LEU A 95 4.28 15.81 5.84
C LEU A 95 5.75 15.61 6.22
N ALA A 96 6.20 14.36 6.26
CA ALA A 96 7.55 14.02 6.69
C ALA A 96 8.64 14.59 5.78
N GLN A 97 8.40 14.65 4.48
CA GLN A 97 9.40 15.13 3.52
C GLN A 97 9.72 16.63 3.60
N HIS A 98 9.03 17.40 4.46
CA HIS A 98 9.50 18.72 4.88
C HIS A 98 10.68 18.67 5.83
N TYR A 99 10.81 17.57 6.57
CA TYR A 99 11.76 17.44 7.66
C TYR A 99 12.87 16.43 7.38
N ILE A 100 12.59 15.42 6.57
CA ILE A 100 13.50 14.33 6.24
C ILE A 100 13.61 14.11 4.74
N SER A 101 14.70 13.48 4.30
CA SER A 101 14.95 13.19 2.89
C SER A 101 13.97 12.18 2.31
N SER A 102 13.84 12.18 0.98
CA SER A 102 12.95 11.24 0.29
C SER A 102 13.41 9.79 0.46
N SER A 103 14.73 9.57 0.45
CA SER A 103 15.34 8.29 0.74
C SER A 103 15.05 7.81 2.17
N LEU A 104 15.17 8.69 3.17
CA LEU A 104 14.89 8.33 4.56
C LEU A 104 13.41 8.01 4.77
N SER A 105 12.49 8.78 4.18
CA SER A 105 11.06 8.45 4.22
C SER A 105 10.79 7.05 3.66
N ALA A 106 11.38 6.68 2.52
CA ALA A 106 11.17 5.37 1.92
C ALA A 106 11.69 4.22 2.79
N LEU A 107 12.87 4.41 3.39
CA LEU A 107 13.45 3.43 4.32
C LEU A 107 12.60 3.23 5.57
N LEU A 108 12.03 4.31 6.13
CA LEU A 108 11.13 4.22 7.27
C LEU A 108 9.78 3.56 6.91
N VAL A 109 9.26 3.78 5.70
CA VAL A 109 8.06 3.07 5.20
C VAL A 109 8.32 1.57 5.06
N ALA A 110 9.55 1.12 4.84
CA ALA A 110 9.88 -0.31 4.79
C ALA A 110 9.55 -1.08 6.08
N THR A 111 9.20 -0.38 7.17
CA THR A 111 8.63 -0.98 8.39
C THR A 111 7.18 -1.43 8.24
N GLU A 112 6.48 -1.07 7.17
CA GLU A 112 5.07 -1.41 6.93
C GLU A 112 4.74 -2.90 7.12
N PRO A 113 5.53 -3.87 6.61
CA PRO A 113 5.22 -5.28 6.79
C PRO A 113 5.29 -5.72 8.26
N LEU A 114 6.08 -5.03 9.10
CA LEU A 114 6.10 -5.25 10.56
C LEU A 114 4.72 -5.00 11.15
N TRP A 115 4.10 -3.87 10.77
CA TRP A 115 2.76 -3.49 11.20
C TRP A 115 1.69 -4.42 10.64
N ILE A 116 1.79 -4.84 9.38
CA ILE A 116 0.86 -5.81 8.78
C ILE A 116 0.87 -7.12 9.58
N VAL A 117 2.05 -7.64 9.96
CA VAL A 117 2.15 -8.89 10.72
C VAL A 117 1.57 -8.73 12.13
N LEU A 118 1.91 -7.65 12.82
CA LEU A 118 1.39 -7.35 14.14
C LEU A 118 -0.13 -7.23 14.14
N LEU A 119 -0.69 -6.44 13.23
CA LEU A 119 -2.13 -6.23 13.11
C LEU A 119 -2.87 -7.48 12.60
N SER A 120 -2.26 -8.28 11.73
CA SER A 120 -2.85 -9.56 11.31
C SER A 120 -3.00 -10.52 12.48
N TRP A 121 -1.98 -10.59 13.36
CA TRP A 121 -2.09 -11.37 14.58
C TRP A 121 -3.21 -10.86 15.50
N LEU A 122 -3.22 -9.56 15.80
CA LEU A 122 -4.15 -8.96 16.76
C LEU A 122 -5.60 -8.95 16.27
N TRP A 123 -5.82 -8.69 14.97
CA TRP A 123 -7.17 -8.45 14.42
C TRP A 123 -7.70 -9.62 13.59
N LEU A 124 -6.84 -10.31 12.84
CA LEU A 124 -7.23 -11.45 12.01
C LEU A 124 -7.07 -12.79 12.74
N ARG A 125 -6.44 -12.80 13.93
CA ARG A 125 -6.20 -14.00 14.75
C ARG A 125 -5.46 -15.11 13.99
N THR A 126 -4.58 -14.74 13.05
CA THR A 126 -3.81 -15.67 12.18
C THR A 126 -2.70 -16.44 12.91
N GLY A 127 -2.82 -16.66 14.22
CA GLY A 127 -1.79 -17.26 15.08
C GLY A 127 -0.78 -16.26 15.65
N ARG A 128 -0.28 -16.55 16.86
CA ARG A 128 0.75 -15.73 17.54
C ARG A 128 2.06 -15.70 16.74
N PRO A 129 2.73 -14.54 16.60
CA PRO A 129 4.07 -14.46 16.03
C PRO A 129 5.01 -15.41 16.75
N ASN A 130 5.71 -16.26 15.99
CA ASN A 130 6.74 -17.10 16.58
C ASN A 130 7.97 -16.24 16.98
N TRP A 131 8.90 -16.84 17.70
CA TRP A 131 10.09 -16.13 18.20
C TRP A 131 10.94 -15.51 17.08
N LYS A 132 10.96 -16.11 15.87
CA LYS A 132 11.70 -15.56 14.72
C LYS A 132 11.06 -14.26 14.20
N VAL A 133 9.72 -14.19 14.22
CA VAL A 133 8.99 -12.96 13.90
C VAL A 133 9.25 -11.89 14.96
N ALA A 134 9.24 -12.26 16.25
CA ALA A 134 9.56 -11.33 17.34
C ALA A 134 11.01 -10.79 17.24
N LEU A 135 11.97 -11.67 16.94
CA LEU A 135 13.36 -11.27 16.68
C LEU A 135 13.44 -10.34 15.47
N GLY A 136 12.78 -10.67 14.36
CA GLY A 136 12.71 -9.81 13.19
C GLY A 136 12.16 -8.42 13.54
N LEU A 137 11.09 -8.33 14.33
CA LEU A 137 10.52 -7.06 14.78
C LEU A 137 11.55 -6.23 15.56
N LEU A 138 12.22 -6.84 16.54
CA LEU A 138 13.28 -6.20 17.33
C LEU A 138 14.43 -5.68 16.43
N VAL A 139 14.93 -6.52 15.53
CA VAL A 139 15.97 -6.13 14.56
C VAL A 139 15.51 -4.99 13.66
N GLY A 140 14.24 -4.99 13.25
CA GLY A 140 13.65 -3.91 12.45
C GLY A 140 13.62 -2.58 13.20
N PHE A 141 13.25 -2.59 14.48
CA PHE A 141 13.29 -1.40 15.33
C PHE A 141 14.72 -0.86 15.54
N ILE A 142 15.72 -1.74 15.66
CA ILE A 142 17.14 -1.34 15.69
C ILE A 142 17.52 -0.66 14.38
N GLY A 143 17.12 -1.22 13.24
CA GLY A 143 17.33 -0.61 11.93
C GLY A 143 16.75 0.81 11.84
N VAL A 144 15.50 0.99 12.30
CA VAL A 144 14.85 2.31 12.38
C VAL A 144 15.64 3.27 13.27
N TRP A 145 16.05 2.83 14.46
CA TRP A 145 16.84 3.65 15.37
C TRP A 145 18.17 4.11 14.74
N MET A 146 18.86 3.21 14.02
CA MET A 146 20.07 3.54 13.30
C MET A 146 19.85 4.57 12.20
N LEU A 147 18.74 4.48 11.45
CA LEU A 147 18.41 5.45 10.40
C LEU A 147 18.19 6.87 10.95
N ILE A 148 17.65 6.98 12.17
CA ILE A 148 17.45 8.27 12.84
C ILE A 148 18.80 8.89 13.23
N GLY A 149 19.73 8.09 13.77
CA GLY A 149 21.03 8.59 14.23
C GLY A 149 22.04 8.92 13.12
N GLY A 150 21.82 8.46 11.88
CA GLY A 150 22.83 8.49 10.81
C GLY A 150 22.80 9.70 9.88
N GLN A 151 22.00 10.72 10.19
CA GLN A 151 21.90 11.92 9.38
C GLN A 151 22.85 13.00 9.90
N PRO A 152 23.68 13.61 9.04
CA PRO A 152 24.35 14.85 9.40
C PRO A 152 23.27 15.89 9.74
N ALA A 153 23.48 16.68 10.79
CA ALA A 153 22.60 17.78 11.12
C ALA A 153 22.45 18.69 9.89
N SER A 154 21.31 18.61 9.20
CA SER A 154 21.02 19.47 8.06
C SER A 154 21.01 20.92 8.55
N ALA A 155 21.81 21.77 7.89
CA ALA A 155 21.97 23.19 8.23
C ALA A 155 20.66 24.01 8.12
N ASN A 156 19.60 23.45 7.53
CA ASN A 156 18.36 24.15 7.21
C ASN A 156 17.08 23.50 7.79
N SER A 157 17.21 22.52 8.69
CA SER A 157 16.07 21.86 9.33
C SER A 157 16.00 22.27 10.80
N ALA A 158 14.79 22.40 11.37
CA ALA A 158 14.50 22.88 12.73
C ALA A 158 15.07 22.01 13.90
N GLY A 159 16.36 21.70 13.89
CA GLY A 159 17.04 20.81 14.84
C GLY A 159 16.52 19.37 14.80
N GLY A 160 16.93 18.57 15.80
CA GLY A 160 16.47 17.17 15.96
C GLY A 160 14.95 17.01 16.11
N TYR A 161 14.23 18.07 16.51
CA TYR A 161 12.77 18.05 16.64
C TYR A 161 12.05 17.85 15.30
N GLY A 162 12.47 18.55 14.24
CA GLY A 162 11.88 18.37 12.91
C GLY A 162 12.05 16.94 12.40
N GLN A 163 13.26 16.40 12.52
CA GLN A 163 13.56 15.03 12.13
C GLN A 163 12.70 14.00 12.89
N LEU A 164 12.49 14.21 14.20
CA LEU A 164 11.61 13.36 15.00
C LEU A 164 10.16 13.43 14.49
N ILE A 165 9.63 14.62 14.21
CA ILE A 165 8.28 14.80 13.65
C ILE A 165 8.15 14.05 12.32
N GLY A 166 9.11 14.22 11.40
CA GLY A 166 9.09 13.52 10.11
C GLY A 166 9.17 12.01 10.27
N THR A 167 10.02 11.52 11.17
CA THR A 167 10.14 10.08 11.45
C THR A 167 8.84 9.51 12.01
N LEU A 168 8.26 10.16 13.02
CA LEU A 168 7.00 9.73 13.62
C LEU A 168 5.83 9.79 12.62
N ALA A 169 5.81 10.80 11.74
CA ALA A 169 4.82 10.91 10.68
C ALA A 169 4.90 9.74 9.69
N VAL A 170 6.11 9.30 9.29
CA VAL A 170 6.26 8.13 8.42
C VAL A 170 5.91 6.83 9.12
N ILE A 171 6.40 6.61 10.35
CA ILE A 171 6.11 5.38 11.09
C ILE A 171 4.61 5.27 11.40
N GLY A 172 3.99 6.36 11.85
CA GLY A 172 2.54 6.45 12.03
C GLY A 172 1.79 6.26 10.71
N GLY A 173 2.32 6.78 9.61
CA GLY A 173 1.79 6.55 8.27
C GLY A 173 1.85 5.09 7.84
N ALA A 174 2.96 4.40 8.05
CA ALA A 174 3.11 2.98 7.75
C ALA A 174 2.13 2.11 8.57
N LEU A 175 1.96 2.42 9.86
CA LEU A 175 0.95 1.77 10.71
C LEU A 175 -0.48 2.05 10.19
N SER A 176 -0.76 3.29 9.81
CA SER A 176 -2.06 3.70 9.28
C SER A 176 -2.38 2.97 7.97
N TRP A 177 -1.41 2.89 7.06
CA TRP A 177 -1.52 2.14 5.81
C TRP A 177 -1.80 0.65 6.04
N ALA A 178 -1.04 0.01 6.93
CA ALA A 178 -1.25 -1.39 7.30
C ALA A 178 -2.66 -1.61 7.89
N THR A 179 -3.12 -0.69 8.74
CA THR A 179 -4.47 -0.72 9.34
C THR A 179 -5.56 -0.66 8.28
N GLY A 180 -5.48 0.31 7.37
CA GLY A 180 -6.48 0.44 6.30
C GLY A 180 -6.47 -0.73 5.32
N SER A 181 -5.29 -1.31 5.06
CA SER A 181 -5.15 -2.48 4.18
C SER A 181 -5.82 -3.71 4.79
N ILE A 182 -5.59 -3.97 6.09
CA ILE A 182 -6.22 -5.09 6.80
C ILE A 182 -7.74 -4.88 6.94
N TYR A 183 -8.17 -3.66 7.26
CA TYR A 183 -9.59 -3.33 7.32
C TYR A 183 -10.28 -3.57 5.96
N GLY A 184 -9.62 -3.19 4.87
CA GLY A 184 -10.12 -3.37 3.51
C GLY A 184 -10.32 -4.85 3.12
N LEU A 185 -9.52 -5.77 3.63
CA LEU A 185 -9.63 -7.22 3.33
C LEU A 185 -10.94 -7.84 3.84
N LYS A 186 -11.50 -7.32 4.94
CA LYS A 186 -12.72 -7.85 5.57
C LYS A 186 -13.98 -7.03 5.28
N SER A 187 -13.84 -5.93 4.57
CA SER A 187 -14.92 -4.96 4.39
C SER A 187 -15.60 -5.09 3.02
N PRO A 188 -16.90 -4.77 2.91
CA PRO A 188 -17.60 -4.76 1.63
C PRO A 188 -16.93 -3.81 0.63
N THR A 189 -16.55 -4.32 -0.54
CA THR A 189 -16.01 -3.52 -1.63
C THR A 189 -16.69 -3.88 -2.95
N PRO A 190 -16.75 -2.94 -3.93
CA PRO A 190 -17.24 -3.26 -5.27
C PRO A 190 -16.47 -4.41 -5.89
N LYS A 191 -17.12 -5.21 -6.75
CA LYS A 191 -16.46 -6.26 -7.54
C LYS A 191 -15.24 -5.73 -8.30
N SER A 192 -15.43 -4.66 -9.06
CA SER A 192 -14.36 -3.99 -9.82
C SER A 192 -13.29 -3.36 -8.91
N SER A 193 -12.03 -3.81 -9.03
CA SER A 193 -10.89 -3.20 -8.33
C SER A 193 -10.61 -1.77 -8.76
N ILE A 194 -10.91 -1.41 -10.03
CA ILE A 194 -10.80 -0.04 -10.53
C ILE A 194 -11.81 0.86 -9.81
N MET A 195 -13.05 0.39 -9.63
CA MET A 195 -14.06 1.10 -8.84
C MET A 195 -13.64 1.24 -7.38
N THR A 196 -13.15 0.16 -6.76
CA THR A 196 -12.64 0.19 -5.38
C THR A 196 -11.54 1.24 -5.21
N ALA A 197 -10.55 1.24 -6.10
CA ALA A 197 -9.44 2.21 -6.09
C ALA A 197 -9.93 3.66 -6.25
N GLY A 198 -10.80 3.91 -7.24
CA GLY A 198 -11.36 5.25 -7.48
C GLY A 198 -12.14 5.80 -6.28
N MET A 199 -12.97 4.95 -5.65
CA MET A 199 -13.74 5.34 -4.47
C MET A 199 -12.83 5.66 -3.26
N GLN A 200 -11.81 4.83 -3.00
CA GLN A 200 -10.86 5.06 -1.91
C GLN A 200 -10.05 6.34 -2.12
N MET A 201 -9.64 6.62 -3.36
CA MET A 201 -8.94 7.86 -3.73
C MET A 201 -9.80 9.10 -3.54
N ILE A 202 -11.04 9.09 -4.05
CA ILE A 202 -11.97 10.21 -3.85
C ILE A 202 -12.19 10.42 -2.35
N ALA A 203 -12.49 9.37 -1.61
CA ALA A 203 -12.81 9.51 -0.19
C ALA A 203 -11.60 9.94 0.65
N GLY A 204 -10.40 9.40 0.39
CA GLY A 204 -9.16 9.84 1.05
C GLY A 204 -8.74 11.25 0.66
N SER A 205 -9.02 11.68 -0.58
CA SER A 205 -8.75 13.06 -1.01
C SER A 205 -9.56 14.09 -0.24
N VAL A 206 -10.80 13.78 0.14
CA VAL A 206 -11.62 14.64 1.01
C VAL A 206 -10.93 14.85 2.36
N SER A 207 -10.44 13.76 2.98
CA SER A 207 -9.73 13.83 4.25
C SER A 207 -8.42 14.61 4.14
N LEU A 208 -7.66 14.44 3.06
CA LEU A 208 -6.44 15.21 2.78
C LEU A 208 -6.72 16.70 2.60
N LEU A 209 -7.69 17.06 1.75
CA LEU A 209 -8.06 18.45 1.49
C LEU A 209 -8.59 19.14 2.75
N LEU A 210 -9.37 18.43 3.58
CA LEU A 210 -9.85 18.95 4.86
C LEU A 210 -8.68 19.28 5.79
N VAL A 211 -7.68 18.42 5.88
CA VAL A 211 -6.46 18.71 6.66
C VAL A 211 -5.70 19.89 6.06
N GLY A 212 -5.61 20.01 4.74
CA GLY A 212 -5.04 21.19 4.08
C GLY A 212 -5.77 22.49 4.44
N VAL A 213 -7.10 22.48 4.49
CA VAL A 213 -7.92 23.61 4.95
C VAL A 213 -7.62 23.94 6.42
N ILE A 214 -7.65 22.95 7.31
CA ILE A 214 -7.40 23.14 8.75
C ILE A 214 -6.00 23.70 9.00
N ARG A 215 -5.01 23.30 8.21
CA ARG A 215 -3.64 23.80 8.29
C ARG A 215 -3.42 25.16 7.63
N GLY A 216 -4.46 25.73 7.00
CA GLY A 216 -4.36 27.01 6.30
C GLY A 216 -3.48 26.96 5.04
N GLU A 217 -3.40 25.80 4.37
CA GLU A 217 -2.59 25.69 3.15
C GLU A 217 -3.14 26.54 2.01
N TRP A 218 -4.46 26.69 1.93
CA TRP A 218 -5.11 27.50 0.90
C TRP A 218 -4.75 28.99 0.99
N SER A 219 -4.65 29.54 2.22
CA SER A 219 -4.32 30.95 2.41
C SER A 219 -2.85 31.28 2.10
N ARG A 220 -1.99 30.26 2.08
CA ARG A 220 -0.56 30.37 1.75
C ARG A 220 -0.24 29.94 0.33
N PHE A 221 -1.23 29.48 -0.42
CA PHE A 221 -1.03 29.00 -1.78
C PHE A 221 -0.97 30.19 -2.74
N ASP A 222 0.17 30.35 -3.39
CA ASP A 222 0.35 31.29 -4.49
C ASP A 222 0.47 30.52 -5.82
N PRO A 223 -0.56 30.53 -6.69
CA PRO A 223 -0.51 29.89 -7.99
C PRO A 223 0.62 30.39 -8.90
N ALA A 224 1.05 31.66 -8.76
CA ALA A 224 2.11 32.24 -9.58
C ALA A 224 3.50 31.72 -9.19
N ALA A 225 3.67 31.28 -7.94
CA ALA A 225 4.91 30.70 -7.42
C ALA A 225 5.08 29.21 -7.78
N VAL A 226 4.09 28.58 -8.43
CA VAL A 226 4.14 27.15 -8.76
C VAL A 226 5.17 26.89 -9.85
N SER A 227 6.21 26.12 -9.52
CA SER A 227 7.27 25.76 -10.47
C SER A 227 6.83 24.67 -11.45
N SER A 228 7.40 24.68 -12.66
CA SER A 228 7.18 23.60 -13.64
C SER A 228 7.62 22.24 -13.11
N ASN A 229 8.70 22.18 -12.31
CA ASN A 229 9.16 20.95 -11.68
C ASN A 229 8.10 20.34 -10.76
N SER A 230 7.45 21.16 -9.94
CA SER A 230 6.38 20.68 -9.05
C SER A 230 5.14 20.22 -9.83
N VAL A 231 4.82 20.88 -10.96
CA VAL A 231 3.72 20.45 -11.86
C VAL A 231 4.03 19.11 -12.51
N TYR A 232 5.23 18.94 -13.11
CA TYR A 232 5.61 17.67 -13.73
C TYR A 232 5.67 16.53 -12.70
N ALA A 233 6.17 16.82 -11.50
CA ALA A 233 6.15 15.86 -10.40
C ALA A 233 4.73 15.48 -9.99
N LEU A 234 3.80 16.44 -9.88
CA LEU A 234 2.38 16.15 -9.60
C LEU A 234 1.74 15.31 -10.72
N LEU A 235 1.97 15.65 -11.99
CA LEU A 235 1.46 14.86 -13.12
C LEU A 235 2.00 13.42 -13.09
N TYR A 236 3.30 13.25 -12.81
CA TYR A 236 3.91 11.95 -12.62
C TYR A 236 3.24 11.16 -11.48
N LEU A 237 3.00 11.82 -10.34
CA LEU A 237 2.33 11.23 -9.18
C LEU A 237 0.88 10.83 -9.46
N ILE A 238 0.14 11.62 -10.26
CA ILE A 238 -1.23 11.29 -10.70
C ILE A 238 -1.20 10.04 -11.58
N VAL A 239 -0.34 10.00 -12.59
CA VAL A 239 -0.34 8.90 -13.57
C VAL A 239 0.28 7.63 -12.98
N PHE A 240 1.55 7.68 -12.60
CA PHE A 240 2.31 6.48 -12.26
C PHE A 240 2.04 6.05 -10.82
N GLY A 241 2.02 7.00 -9.89
CA GLY A 241 1.79 6.68 -8.48
C GLY A 241 0.33 6.29 -8.19
N SER A 242 -0.62 7.05 -8.73
CA SER A 242 -2.05 6.86 -8.44
C SER A 242 -2.75 5.97 -9.47
N LEU A 243 -2.91 6.41 -10.73
CA LEU A 243 -3.69 5.66 -11.72
C LEU A 243 -3.14 4.25 -11.96
N ILE A 244 -1.83 4.11 -12.12
CA ILE A 244 -1.21 2.80 -12.39
C ILE A 244 -0.92 2.07 -11.08
N GLY A 245 -0.10 2.66 -10.20
CA GLY A 245 0.39 1.99 -9.00
C GLY A 245 -0.71 1.56 -8.03
N PHE A 246 -1.65 2.46 -7.69
CA PHE A 246 -2.70 2.14 -6.72
C PHE A 246 -3.77 1.18 -7.27
N THR A 247 -4.06 1.25 -8.57
CA THR A 247 -4.92 0.26 -9.22
C THR A 247 -4.25 -1.11 -9.26
N ALA A 248 -2.96 -1.18 -9.58
CA ALA A 248 -2.17 -2.41 -9.51
C ALA A 248 -2.16 -3.00 -8.10
N TYR A 249 -1.92 -2.18 -7.07
CA TYR A 249 -2.00 -2.59 -5.67
C TYR A 249 -3.39 -3.11 -5.29
N SER A 250 -4.45 -2.40 -5.63
CA SER A 250 -5.83 -2.82 -5.36
C SER A 250 -6.18 -4.14 -6.06
N TRP A 251 -5.65 -4.37 -7.26
CA TRP A 251 -5.78 -5.63 -7.96
C TRP A 251 -4.98 -6.75 -7.27
N LEU A 252 -3.73 -6.49 -6.89
CA LEU A 252 -2.87 -7.45 -6.19
C LEU A 252 -3.46 -7.89 -4.85
N LEU A 253 -4.05 -6.98 -4.07
CA LEU A 253 -4.72 -7.33 -2.81
C LEU A 253 -5.87 -8.33 -2.98
N LYS A 254 -6.52 -8.36 -4.16
CA LYS A 254 -7.60 -9.32 -4.45
C LYS A 254 -7.10 -10.61 -5.14
N ASN A 255 -5.92 -10.58 -5.78
CA ASN A 255 -5.47 -11.64 -6.70
C ASN A 255 -4.15 -12.30 -6.30
N ALA A 256 -3.44 -11.78 -5.30
CA ALA A 256 -2.16 -12.32 -4.84
C ALA A 256 -2.19 -12.52 -3.32
N GLN A 257 -1.33 -13.41 -2.83
CA GLN A 257 -1.19 -13.62 -1.39
C GLN A 257 -0.69 -12.34 -0.71
N PRO A 258 -1.24 -11.91 0.43
CA PRO A 258 -0.83 -10.69 1.13
C PRO A 258 0.68 -10.63 1.43
N SER A 259 1.29 -11.79 1.70
CA SER A 259 2.74 -11.92 1.90
C SER A 259 3.54 -11.52 0.66
N MET A 260 3.08 -11.89 -0.53
CA MET A 260 3.69 -11.51 -1.81
C MET A 260 3.46 -10.03 -2.08
N VAL A 261 2.25 -9.51 -1.85
CA VAL A 261 1.97 -8.07 -2.06
C VAL A 261 2.88 -7.21 -1.20
N ALA A 262 3.12 -7.57 0.06
CA ALA A 262 3.99 -6.83 0.97
C ALA A 262 5.47 -6.74 0.52
N THR A 263 5.90 -7.50 -0.49
CA THR A 263 7.29 -7.49 -0.94
C THR A 263 7.71 -6.22 -1.68
N TYR A 264 6.78 -5.35 -2.10
CA TYR A 264 7.17 -4.02 -2.61
C TYR A 264 7.92 -3.21 -1.56
N ALA A 265 7.67 -3.44 -0.28
CA ALA A 265 8.32 -2.72 0.81
C ALA A 265 9.84 -2.97 0.87
N TYR A 266 10.35 -4.03 0.21
CA TYR A 266 11.79 -4.27 0.04
C TYR A 266 12.41 -3.51 -1.12
N VAL A 267 11.66 -3.36 -2.22
CA VAL A 267 12.17 -2.83 -3.49
C VAL A 267 12.04 -1.32 -3.54
N ASN A 268 10.93 -0.78 -3.04
CA ASN A 268 10.66 0.65 -3.03
C ASN A 268 11.79 1.49 -2.39
N PRO A 269 12.36 1.10 -1.23
CA PRO A 269 13.42 1.89 -0.62
C PRO A 269 14.71 1.87 -1.41
N VAL A 270 15.05 0.76 -2.09
CA VAL A 270 16.23 0.68 -2.96
C VAL A 270 16.10 1.68 -4.11
N ILE A 271 14.94 1.71 -4.76
CA ILE A 271 14.66 2.64 -5.86
C ILE A 271 14.65 4.09 -5.34
N ALA A 272 14.00 4.35 -4.21
CA ALA A 272 13.94 5.68 -3.63
C ALA A 272 15.32 6.22 -3.23
N VAL A 273 16.16 5.38 -2.61
CA VAL A 273 17.54 5.72 -2.24
C VAL A 273 18.38 6.00 -3.49
N PHE A 274 18.29 5.14 -4.50
CA PHE A 274 19.03 5.33 -5.76
C PHE A 274 18.62 6.64 -6.46
N LEU A 275 17.32 6.90 -6.58
CA LEU A 275 16.80 8.11 -7.22
C LEU A 275 17.08 9.37 -6.37
N GLY A 276 16.96 9.27 -5.04
CA GLY A 276 17.28 10.34 -4.11
C GLY A 276 18.75 10.76 -4.21
N TRP A 277 19.66 9.79 -4.26
CA TRP A 277 21.09 10.02 -4.44
C TRP A 277 21.44 10.56 -5.83
N SER A 278 20.99 9.89 -6.89
CA SER A 278 21.40 10.20 -8.27
C SER A 278 20.76 11.46 -8.86
N ILE A 279 19.52 11.79 -8.47
CA ILE A 279 18.76 12.91 -9.06
C ILE A 279 18.60 14.06 -8.06
N ALA A 280 18.21 13.77 -6.82
CA ALA A 280 18.00 14.80 -5.79
C ALA A 280 19.26 15.18 -5.00
N GLY A 281 20.42 14.58 -5.31
CA GLY A 281 21.69 14.87 -4.65
C GLY A 281 21.69 14.55 -3.15
N GLU A 282 20.88 13.59 -2.71
CA GLU A 282 20.80 13.20 -1.30
C GLU A 282 22.06 12.44 -0.87
N SER A 283 22.68 12.88 0.22
CA SER A 283 23.85 12.22 0.79
C SER A 283 23.48 10.87 1.42
N LEU A 284 24.21 9.82 1.05
CA LEU A 284 24.06 8.49 1.63
C LEU A 284 25.17 8.26 2.66
N SER A 285 24.82 8.19 3.95
CA SER A 285 25.76 7.83 5.00
C SER A 285 25.90 6.32 5.12
N ALA A 286 27.06 5.84 5.57
CA ALA A 286 27.28 4.42 5.85
C ALA A 286 26.25 3.88 6.87
N GLN A 287 25.93 4.67 7.89
CA GLN A 287 24.92 4.32 8.88
C GLN A 287 23.53 4.16 8.27
N MET A 288 23.16 5.02 7.31
CA MET A 288 21.90 4.90 6.58
C MET A 288 21.83 3.61 5.76
N LEU A 289 22.93 3.25 5.07
CA LEU A 289 23.01 2.00 4.31
C LEU A 289 22.95 0.76 5.22
N ILE A 290 23.61 0.79 6.37
CA ILE A 290 23.57 -0.30 7.36
C ILE A 290 22.16 -0.43 7.95
N GLY A 291 21.54 0.67 8.36
CA GLY A 291 20.17 0.67 8.87
C GLY A 291 19.16 0.15 7.84
N ALA A 292 19.31 0.55 6.57
CA ALA A 292 18.52 0.04 5.46
C ALA A 292 18.66 -1.48 5.30
N PHE A 293 19.90 -1.98 5.28
CA PHE A 293 20.19 -3.40 5.20
C PHE A 293 19.56 -4.18 6.35
N ILE A 294 19.68 -3.69 7.59
CA ILE A 294 19.07 -4.29 8.79
C ILE A 294 17.55 -4.39 8.64
N ILE A 295 16.88 -3.34 8.15
CA ILE A 295 15.42 -3.37 7.92
C ILE A 295 15.07 -4.42 6.86
N VAL A 296 15.78 -4.45 5.73
CA VAL A 296 15.51 -5.45 4.67
C VAL A 296 15.66 -6.88 5.22
N VAL A 297 16.73 -7.15 5.98
CA VAL A 297 16.96 -8.47 6.61
C VAL A 297 15.87 -8.79 7.63
N SER A 298 15.52 -7.85 8.51
CA SER A 298 14.43 -7.98 9.49
C SER A 298 13.12 -8.39 8.82
N VAL A 299 12.74 -7.65 7.78
CA VAL A 299 11.47 -7.86 7.09
C VAL A 299 11.54 -9.20 6.33
N ALA A 300 12.68 -9.59 5.76
CA ALA A 300 12.85 -10.90 5.11
C ALA A 300 12.74 -12.07 6.10
N LEU A 301 13.30 -11.94 7.31
CA LEU A 301 13.18 -12.94 8.37
C LEU A 301 11.72 -13.17 8.80
N ILE A 302 10.93 -12.09 8.79
CA ILE A 302 9.51 -12.12 9.16
C ILE A 302 8.67 -12.79 8.07
N THR A 303 8.91 -12.46 6.80
CA THR A 303 8.08 -12.97 5.69
C THR A 303 8.46 -14.40 5.29
N ALA A 304 9.72 -14.80 5.41
CA ALA A 304 10.19 -16.14 5.05
C ALA A 304 9.58 -17.28 5.90
N ASN A 305 9.13 -16.99 7.13
CA ASN A 305 8.54 -18.00 8.02
C ASN A 305 7.03 -18.24 7.82
N LYS A 306 6.36 -17.50 6.92
CA LYS A 306 4.96 -17.75 6.55
C LYS A 306 4.83 -18.78 5.41
N LYS A 307 5.63 -19.85 5.41
CA LYS A 307 5.30 -21.01 4.57
C LYS A 307 3.94 -21.56 5.03
N ALA A 308 3.01 -21.62 4.09
CA ALA A 308 1.65 -22.10 4.26
C ALA A 308 1.64 -23.41 5.05
N LYS A 309 0.99 -23.41 6.21
CA LYS A 309 0.41 -24.64 6.72
C LYS A 309 -0.74 -24.95 5.75
N PRO A 310 -0.77 -26.10 5.07
CA PRO A 310 -1.99 -26.53 4.39
C PRO A 310 -3.10 -26.56 5.46
N ASP A 311 -4.26 -25.98 5.16
CA ASP A 311 -5.46 -26.27 5.96
C ASP A 311 -5.72 -27.77 5.78
N ASP A 312 -5.55 -28.54 6.85
CA ASP A 312 -5.86 -29.97 6.91
C ASP A 312 -7.39 -30.21 7.09
N ASP A 313 -8.23 -29.22 6.81
CA ASP A 313 -9.68 -29.26 7.10
C ASP A 313 -10.58 -29.36 5.84
N ASP A 314 -10.02 -29.60 4.64
CA ASP A 314 -10.82 -29.88 3.42
C ASP A 314 -11.02 -31.39 3.13
N GLU A 315 -10.59 -32.27 4.04
CA GLU A 315 -11.04 -33.67 4.05
C GLU A 315 -12.14 -33.84 5.10
N ILE A 316 -13.37 -33.46 4.78
CA ILE A 316 -14.62 -34.12 5.20
C ILE A 316 -15.80 -33.41 4.50
N HIS A 317 -16.68 -34.22 3.89
CA HIS A 317 -17.96 -33.90 3.22
C HIS A 317 -18.00 -33.97 1.68
N ILE A 318 -17.54 -35.09 1.11
CA ILE A 318 -18.27 -35.65 -0.03
C ILE A 318 -19.61 -36.18 0.50
N HIS A 319 -20.66 -35.38 0.29
CA HIS A 319 -22.05 -35.79 0.44
C HIS A 319 -22.32 -37.12 -0.29
N ARG A 320 -22.41 -38.21 0.46
CA ARG A 320 -23.30 -39.33 0.13
C ARG A 320 -24.56 -39.21 0.98
N SER A 321 -25.58 -38.54 0.44
CA SER A 321 -26.98 -38.87 0.73
C SER A 321 -27.92 -37.97 -0.06
N ASN A 322 -28.74 -38.61 -0.91
CA ASN A 322 -30.10 -38.29 -1.36
C ASN A 322 -30.32 -39.09 -2.67
N THR A 323 -31.26 -40.03 -2.82
CA THR A 323 -32.45 -40.51 -2.09
C THR A 323 -33.02 -41.70 -2.94
N PRO A 324 -34.21 -42.30 -2.69
CA PRO A 324 -34.85 -42.79 -1.47
C PRO A 324 -35.24 -44.29 -1.56
N ALA A 325 -35.76 -44.84 -0.46
CA ALA A 325 -36.40 -46.16 -0.42
C ALA A 325 -37.76 -46.19 -1.14
N GLY A 326 -38.05 -47.32 -1.83
CA GLY A 326 -39.40 -47.87 -1.98
C GLY A 326 -40.07 -47.81 -3.35
N CYS A 327 -40.04 -48.91 -4.11
CA CYS A 327 -41.21 -49.43 -4.85
C CYS A 327 -40.90 -50.78 -5.55
N GLY A 328 -41.80 -51.76 -5.38
CA GLY A 328 -42.06 -52.81 -6.38
C GLY A 328 -41.33 -54.15 -6.22
N LYS A 329 -41.96 -55.10 -5.51
CA LYS A 329 -41.88 -56.52 -5.90
C LYS A 329 -42.76 -56.74 -7.13
N PRO A 330 -42.37 -57.63 -8.06
CA PRO A 330 -43.33 -58.49 -8.73
C PRO A 330 -43.08 -59.94 -8.31
N ALA A 331 -44.17 -60.58 -7.89
CA ALA A 331 -44.31 -62.03 -7.94
C ALA A 331 -44.39 -62.46 -9.42
N THR A 332 -43.69 -63.55 -9.77
CA THR A 332 -44.15 -64.67 -10.63
C THR A 332 -42.95 -65.54 -11.01
N ALA A 333 -42.95 -66.80 -10.57
CA ALA A 333 -42.64 -67.98 -11.39
C ALA A 333 -42.82 -69.23 -10.49
N SER A 334 -44.00 -69.83 -10.60
CA SER A 334 -44.26 -71.22 -10.29
C SER A 334 -44.07 -72.06 -11.55
N ILE A 335 -43.66 -73.32 -11.34
CA ILE A 335 -43.38 -74.43 -12.27
C ILE A 335 -41.92 -74.49 -12.71
#